data_AF-A0A1C2APA4-F1
#
_entry.id   AF-A0A1C2APA4-F1
#
_cell.length_a   1.000
_cell.length_b   1.000
_cell.length_c   1.000
_cell.angle_alpha   90.00
_cell.angle_beta   90.00
_cell.angle_gamma   90.00
#
_symmetry.space_group_name_H-M   'P 1'
#
loop_
_entity.id
_entity.type
_entity.pdbx_description
1 polymer ?
#
loop_
_entity_poly.entity_id
_entity_poly.type
_entity_poly.pdbx_seq_one_letter_code
_entity_poly.pdbx_strand_id
1 'polypeptide(L)' 'MKTVKGPLKVDCIYRRIDDNFMDPKVFFKGSLLGVPGVFKCWRKGNVGIINALGTGVADDKAVYSYVNKMIIYYLG' A
#
# COMPACT_ATOMS: atom_id res chain seq x y z
N MET A 1 9.66 -7.16 12.48
CA MET A 1 10.86 -7.78 11.90
C MET A 1 11.38 -8.84 12.87
N LYS A 2 11.72 -10.02 12.37
CA LYS A 2 12.32 -11.08 13.20
C LYS A 2 13.82 -10.83 13.30
N THR A 3 14.37 -10.83 14.50
CA THR A 3 15.82 -10.68 14.74
C THR A 3 16.28 -11.73 15.74
N VAL A 4 17.58 -11.99 15.83
CA VAL A 4 18.16 -12.92 16.84
C VAL A 4 17.94 -12.44 18.28
N LYS A 5 17.72 -11.14 18.49
CA LYS A 5 17.44 -10.54 19.81
C LYS A 5 15.95 -10.50 20.14
N GLY A 6 15.10 -11.06 19.27
CA GLY A 6 13.64 -11.04 19.41
C GLY A 6 12.93 -10.22 18.33
N PRO A 7 11.59 -10.09 18.43
CA PRO A 7 10.80 -9.33 17.47
C PRO A 7 11.06 -7.82 17.64
N LEU A 8 11.35 -7.16 16.53
CA LEU A 8 11.46 -5.71 16.45
C LEU A 8 10.20 -5.15 15.75
N LYS A 9 9.59 -4.11 16.32
CA LYS A 9 8.47 -3.42 15.68
C LYS A 9 8.92 -2.76 14.37
N VAL A 10 8.06 -2.77 13.36
CA VAL A 10 8.28 -2.05 12.10
C VAL A 10 7.23 -0.97 12.01
N ASP A 11 7.67 0.28 12.02
CA ASP A 11 6.76 1.44 12.00
C ASP A 11 6.39 1.85 10.58
N CYS A 12 7.31 1.71 9.61
CA CYS A 12 7.07 2.02 8.19
C CYS A 12 7.67 0.95 7.28
N ILE A 13 6.99 0.67 6.17
CA ILE A 13 7.42 -0.26 5.12
C ILE A 13 7.49 0.50 3.80
N TYR A 14 8.69 0.58 3.22
CA TYR A 14 8.85 0.90 1.80
C TYR A 14 8.62 -0.37 0.98
N ARG A 15 7.45 -0.49 0.37
CA ARG A 15 7.06 -1.69 -0.39
C ARG A 15 7.60 -1.63 -1.82
N ARG A 16 8.03 -2.79 -2.31
CA ARG A 16 8.44 -3.01 -3.70
C ARG A 16 7.67 -4.18 -4.32
N ILE A 17 6.43 -4.35 -3.88
CA ILE A 17 5.48 -5.35 -4.37
C ILE A 17 4.13 -4.66 -4.61
N ASP A 18 3.34 -5.20 -5.53
CA ASP A 18 2.01 -4.68 -5.86
C ASP A 18 0.99 -4.95 -4.75
N ASP A 19 -0.05 -4.11 -4.69
CA ASP A 19 -1.12 -4.17 -3.70
C ASP A 19 -1.75 -5.56 -3.62
N ASN A 20 -1.98 -6.19 -4.78
CA ASN A 20 -2.59 -7.51 -4.89
C ASN A 20 -1.85 -8.59 -4.11
N PHE A 21 -0.52 -8.44 -3.93
CA PHE A 21 0.31 -9.42 -3.27
C PHE A 21 0.62 -9.07 -1.80
N MET A 22 0.20 -7.91 -1.30
CA MET A 22 0.58 -7.40 0.03
C MET A 22 0.00 -8.20 1.19
N ASP A 23 -1.24 -8.68 1.09
CA ASP A 23 -1.93 -9.39 2.16
C ASP A 23 -2.84 -10.49 1.58
N PRO A 24 -2.46 -11.79 1.70
CA PRO A 24 -3.26 -12.88 1.17
C PRO A 24 -4.61 -13.05 1.87
N LYS A 25 -4.84 -12.39 3.01
CA LYS A 25 -6.15 -12.41 3.69
C LYS A 25 -7.14 -11.42 3.10
N VAL A 26 -6.69 -10.48 2.28
CA VAL A 26 -7.52 -9.37 1.74
C VAL A 26 -7.52 -9.34 0.22
N PHE A 27 -6.36 -9.56 -0.39
CA PHE A 27 -6.17 -9.46 -1.83
C PHE A 27 -6.06 -10.85 -2.47
N PHE A 28 -4.99 -11.11 -3.23
CA PHE A 28 -4.77 -12.41 -3.87
C PHE A 28 -4.40 -13.48 -2.82
N LYS A 29 -5.32 -14.43 -2.59
CA LYS A 29 -5.15 -15.52 -1.60
C LYS A 29 -3.91 -16.39 -1.85
N GLY A 30 -3.47 -16.52 -3.09
CA GLY A 30 -2.27 -17.28 -3.47
C GLY A 30 -0.96 -16.53 -3.27
N SER A 31 -0.97 -15.29 -2.73
CA SER A 31 0.25 -14.53 -2.54
C SER A 31 1.16 -15.18 -1.50
N LEU A 32 2.40 -15.44 -1.90
CA LEU A 32 3.50 -15.89 -1.03
C LEU A 32 4.48 -14.75 -0.69
N LEU A 33 4.26 -13.55 -1.22
CA LEU A 33 5.16 -12.39 -1.06
C LEU A 33 4.76 -11.51 0.13
N GLY A 34 3.45 -11.41 0.40
CA GLY A 34 2.88 -10.50 1.38
C GLY A 34 2.99 -10.98 2.83
N VAL A 35 2.42 -10.18 3.73
CA VAL A 35 2.35 -10.48 5.16
C VAL A 35 0.87 -10.59 5.58
N PRO A 36 0.39 -11.77 5.99
CA PRO A 36 -1.00 -11.94 6.37
C PRO A 36 -1.44 -11.00 7.50
N GLY A 37 -2.42 -10.14 7.22
CA GLY A 37 -2.97 -9.17 8.17
C GLY A 37 -2.32 -7.78 8.14
N VAL A 38 -1.32 -7.54 7.28
CA VAL A 38 -0.68 -6.22 7.16
C VAL A 38 -1.66 -5.13 6.72
N PHE A 39 -2.66 -5.46 5.91
CA PHE A 39 -3.69 -4.51 5.49
C PHE A 39 -4.50 -4.00 6.68
N LYS A 40 -4.88 -4.90 7.59
CA LYS A 40 -5.61 -4.56 8.81
C LYS A 40 -4.75 -3.70 9.75
N CYS A 41 -3.45 -3.96 9.84
CA CYS A 41 -2.52 -3.15 10.63
C CYS A 41 -2.38 -1.73 10.07
N TRP A 42 -2.22 -1.60 8.75
CA TRP A 42 -2.15 -0.30 8.07
C TRP A 42 -3.44 0.49 8.25
N ARG A 43 -4.61 -0.13 8.03
CA ARG A 43 -5.92 0.52 8.26
C ARG A 43 -6.15 1.00 9.69
N LYS A 44 -5.48 0.40 10.68
CA LYS A 44 -5.52 0.80 12.09
C LYS A 44 -4.50 1.89 12.45
N GLY A 45 -3.65 2.31 11.50
CA GLY A 45 -2.58 3.29 11.75
C GLY A 45 -1.37 2.71 12.48
N ASN A 46 -1.24 1.38 12.60
CA ASN A 46 -0.14 0.76 13.34
C ASN A 46 1.18 0.70 12.56
N VAL A 47 1.12 0.86 11.23
CA VAL A 47 2.27 0.82 10.33
C VAL A 47 2.01 1.70 9.11
N GLY A 48 3.00 2.49 8.70
CA GLY A 48 3.00 3.23 7.43
C GLY A 48 3.40 2.34 6.26
N ILE A 49 2.78 2.51 5.10
CA ILE A 49 3.12 1.80 3.86
C ILE A 49 3.39 2.83 2.77
N ILE A 50 4.55 2.73 2.13
CA ILE A 50 5.01 3.65 1.07
C ILE A 50 5.35 2.84 -0.19
N ASN A 51 4.72 3.08 -1.33
CA ASN A 51 3.55 3.95 -1.55
C ASN A 51 2.30 3.38 -0.87
N ALA A 52 1.30 4.24 -0.60
CA ALA A 52 0.02 3.80 -0.04
C ALA A 52 -0.65 2.74 -0.95
N LEU A 53 -1.58 1.97 -0.36
CA LEU A 53 -2.40 1.04 -1.13
C LEU A 53 -3.48 1.82 -1.88
N GLY A 54 -3.76 1.41 -3.12
CA GLY A 54 -4.77 2.02 -3.99
C GLY A 54 -4.28 3.20 -4.83
N THR A 55 -2.99 3.54 -4.82
CA THR A 55 -2.47 4.66 -5.63
C THR A 55 -2.63 4.46 -7.13
N GLY A 56 -2.78 3.21 -7.58
CA GLY A 56 -3.01 2.87 -8.99
C GLY A 56 -4.27 3.50 -9.61
N VAL A 57 -5.23 3.95 -8.79
CA VAL A 57 -6.39 4.68 -9.33
C VAL A 57 -5.97 6.04 -9.89
N ALA A 58 -4.92 6.67 -9.35
CA ALA A 58 -4.51 8.01 -9.75
C ALA A 58 -3.65 8.03 -11.02
N ASP A 59 -2.98 6.93 -11.37
CA ASP A 59 -2.11 6.81 -12.55
C ASP A 59 -2.71 5.92 -13.66
N ASP A 60 -3.95 5.43 -13.49
CA ASP A 60 -4.65 4.71 -14.54
C ASP A 60 -4.82 5.58 -15.80
N LYS A 61 -4.71 4.95 -16.98
CA LYS A 61 -4.80 5.64 -18.27
C LYS A 61 -6.12 6.40 -18.47
N ALA A 62 -7.23 5.89 -17.96
CA ALA A 62 -8.51 6.58 -18.03
C ALA A 62 -8.49 7.85 -17.17
N VAL A 63 -7.87 7.77 -16.00
CA VAL A 63 -7.75 8.88 -15.03
C VAL A 63 -6.78 9.94 -15.52
N TYR A 64 -5.75 9.57 -16.29
CA TYR A 64 -4.80 10.51 -16.87
C TYR A 64 -5.47 11.69 -17.62
N SER A 65 -6.56 11.42 -18.34
CA SER A 65 -7.32 12.45 -19.07
C SER A 65 -7.93 13.55 -18.18
N TYR A 66 -8.03 13.30 -16.87
CA TYR A 66 -8.57 14.23 -15.87
C TYR A 66 -7.50 15.00 -15.10
N VAL A 67 -6.20 14.69 -15.26
CA VAL A 67 -5.13 15.31 -14.48
C VAL A 67 -5.14 16.83 -14.60
N ASN A 68 -5.35 17.38 -15.80
CA ASN A 68 -5.45 18.83 -15.97
C ASN A 68 -6.65 19.44 -15.21
N LYS A 69 -7.80 18.74 -15.19
CA LYS A 69 -8.96 19.16 -14.39
C LYS A 69 -8.67 19.10 -12.90
N MET A 70 -7.91 18.10 -12.44
CA MET A 70 -7.49 17.98 -11.04
C MET A 70 -6.57 19.13 -10.64
N ILE A 71 -5.60 19.50 -11.49
CA ILE A 71 -4.71 20.64 -11.23
C ILE A 71 -5.53 21.91 -10.99
N ILE A 72 -6.41 22.27 -11.93
CA ILE A 72 -7.27 23.47 -11.80
C ILE A 72 -8.15 23.38 -10.56
N TYR A 73 -8.72 22.22 -10.29
CA TYR A 73 -9.62 22.03 -9.15
C TYR A 73 -8.90 22.15 -7.80
N TYR A 74 -7.72 21.55 -7.65
CA TYR A 74 -7.01 21.50 -6.36
C TYR A 74 -6.04 22.68 -6.15
N LEU A 75 -5.53 23.30 -7.22
CA LEU A 75 -4.47 24.31 -7.15
C LEU A 75 -4.89 25.70 -7.68
N GLY A 76 -6.04 25.83 -8.36
CA GLY A 76 -6.46 27.06 -9.06
C GLY A 76 -5.82 27.23 -10.43
#